data_AF-A0AAD5X3E7-F1
#
_entry.id   AF-A0AAD5X3E7-F1
#
_cell.length_a   1.000
_cell.length_b   1.000
_cell.length_c   1.000
_cell.angle_alpha   90.00
_cell.angle_beta   90.00
_cell.angle_gamma   90.00
#
_symmetry.space_group_name_H-M   'P 1'
#
loop_
_entity.id
_entity.type
_entity.pdbx_description
1 polymer ?
#
loop_
_entity_poly.entity_id
_entity_poly.type
_entity_poly.pdbx_seq_one_letter_code
_entity_poly.pdbx_strand_id
1 'polypeptide(L)'
;MRYLSPKGVLAVTRSLGDISMKEWIIGSPFTTETVLDEKDTFLILACDGLWDVCSDQAAVDLIREVTDPQQAAEDLLEHALENFSTDNLSILVVRLK
;
A
#
# COMPACT_ATOMS: atom_id res chain seq x y z
N MET A 1 -10.06 16.74 2.29
CA MET A 1 -10.90 17.26 1.19
C MET A 1 -10.49 16.51 -0.08
N ARG A 2 -11.26 15.48 -0.48
CA ARG A 2 -10.97 14.63 -1.65
C ARG A 2 -11.62 15.26 -2.90
N TYR A 3 -10.86 15.51 -3.97
CA TYR A 3 -11.41 16.01 -5.24
C TYR A 3 -11.93 14.84 -6.07
N LEU A 4 -13.23 14.85 -6.39
CA LEU A 4 -13.87 13.95 -7.34
C LEU A 4 -13.70 14.52 -8.76
N SER A 5 -13.44 13.66 -9.75
CA SER A 5 -13.44 14.09 -11.15
C SER A 5 -14.86 14.44 -11.62
N PRO A 6 -15.04 15.34 -12.60
CA PRO A 6 -16.36 15.84 -13.02
C PRO A 6 -17.33 14.80 -13.60
N LYS A 7 -16.91 13.52 -13.71
CA LYS A 7 -17.74 12.44 -14.23
C LYS A 7 -17.87 11.23 -13.30
N GLY A 8 -17.36 11.27 -12.07
CA GLY A 8 -17.70 10.26 -11.05
C GLY A 8 -17.34 8.80 -11.36
N VAL A 9 -16.35 8.55 -12.24
CA VAL A 9 -15.97 7.18 -12.63
C VAL A 9 -14.74 6.65 -11.88
N LEU A 10 -13.87 7.52 -11.36
CA LEU A 10 -12.58 7.08 -10.78
C LEU A 10 -12.23 7.88 -9.51
N ALA A 11 -11.95 7.15 -8.43
CA ALA A 11 -11.47 7.67 -7.15
C ALA A 11 -9.93 7.76 -7.06
N VAL A 12 -9.24 7.67 -8.20
CA VAL A 12 -7.78 7.77 -8.30
C VAL A 12 -7.38 8.70 -9.44
N THR A 13 -6.33 9.50 -9.24
CA THR A 13 -5.77 10.42 -10.25
C THR A 13 -4.73 9.76 -11.16
N ARG A 14 -4.46 8.45 -10.98
CA ARG A 14 -3.39 7.71 -11.67
C ARG A 14 -3.77 6.23 -11.84
N SER A 15 -3.56 5.68 -13.04
CA SER A 15 -3.67 4.25 -13.36
C SER A 15 -2.62 3.87 -14.43
N LEU A 16 -2.17 2.62 -14.44
CA LEU A 16 -1.33 2.06 -15.51
C LEU A 16 -2.19 1.13 -16.36
N GLY A 17 -2.49 1.51 -17.61
CA GLY A 17 -3.26 0.68 -18.54
C GLY A 17 -4.11 1.42 -19.58
N ASP A 18 -4.38 2.72 -19.41
CA ASP A 18 -5.25 3.48 -20.32
C ASP A 18 -4.48 4.15 -21.46
N ILE A 19 -4.25 3.38 -22.54
CA ILE A 19 -3.54 3.85 -23.74
C ILE A 19 -4.33 4.89 -24.56
N SER A 20 -5.58 5.18 -24.21
CA SER A 20 -6.47 6.13 -24.90
C SER A 20 -6.53 7.53 -24.27
N MET A 21 -5.85 7.80 -23.15
CA MET A 21 -5.90 9.10 -22.43
C MET A 21 -4.51 9.70 -22.16
N LYS A 22 -3.64 9.71 -23.19
CA LYS A 22 -2.24 10.18 -23.11
C LYS A 22 -2.02 11.69 -22.91
N GLU A 23 -3.06 12.52 -22.78
CA GLU A 23 -2.87 13.98 -22.59
C GLU A 23 -2.98 14.48 -21.13
N TRP A 24 -3.39 13.64 -20.17
CA TRP A 24 -3.63 14.11 -18.78
C TRP A 24 -3.02 13.24 -17.68
N ILE A 25 -2.46 12.08 -18.03
CA ILE A 25 -1.86 11.15 -17.07
C ILE A 25 -0.34 11.27 -17.16
N ILE A 26 0.26 11.94 -16.18
CA ILE A 26 1.72 12.00 -16.04
C ILE A 26 2.18 10.59 -15.63
N GLY A 27 2.71 9.84 -16.59
CA GLY A 27 3.24 8.49 -16.40
C GLY A 27 4.59 8.42 -15.68
N SER A 28 5.05 9.51 -15.05
CA SER A 28 6.28 9.50 -14.27
C SER A 28 6.00 8.94 -12.87
N PRO A 29 6.59 7.79 -12.49
CA PRO A 29 6.47 7.28 -11.13
C PRO A 29 7.06 8.29 -10.13
N PHE A 30 6.46 8.40 -8.95
CA PHE A 30 7.09 9.13 -7.85
C PHE A 30 8.19 8.24 -7.27
N THR A 31 9.44 8.63 -7.47
CA THR A 31 10.62 7.92 -6.94
C THR A 31 11.09 8.64 -5.68
N THR A 32 11.21 7.92 -4.58
CA THR A 32 11.87 8.39 -3.35
C THR A 32 13.06 7.49 -3.07
N GLU A 33 14.14 8.09 -2.58
CA GLU A 33 15.31 7.36 -2.08
C GLU A 33 15.38 7.59 -0.58
N THR A 34 15.44 6.50 0.18
CA THR A 34 15.64 6.54 1.63
C THR A 34 16.90 5.75 1.94
N VAL A 35 17.83 6.37 2.66
CA VAL A 35 19.02 5.69 3.16
C VAL A 35 18.57 4.76 4.29
N LEU A 36 18.76 3.46 4.09
CA LEU A 36 18.46 2.47 5.12
C LEU A 36 19.45 2.62 6.28
N ASP A 37 18.96 2.64 7.51
CA ASP A 37 19.77 2.58 8.73
C ASP A 37 19.65 1.20 9.42
N GLU A 38 20.44 0.97 10.46
CA GLU A 38 20.40 -0.32 11.20
C GLU A 38 19.10 -0.55 11.98
N LYS A 39 18.26 0.47 12.11
CA LYS A 39 16.96 0.44 12.78
C LYS A 39 15.85 0.06 11.80
N ASP A 40 16.08 0.17 10.49
CA ASP A 40 15.18 -0.35 9.47
C ASP A 40 15.21 -1.89 9.49
N THR A 41 14.11 -2.50 9.91
CA THR A 41 13.99 -3.94 10.11
C THR A 41 13.25 -4.63 8.98
N PHE A 42 12.26 -3.96 8.39
CA PHE A 42 11.45 -4.49 7.31
C PHE A 42 10.82 -3.38 6.46
N LEU A 43 10.36 -3.74 5.27
CA LEU A 43 9.59 -2.92 4.36
C LEU A 43 8.23 -3.57 4.12
N ILE A 44 7.15 -2.79 4.22
CA ILE A 44 5.79 -3.21 3.85
C ILE A 44 5.43 -2.55 2.51
N LEU A 45 5.00 -3.36 1.54
CA LEU A 45 4.42 -2.92 0.29
C LEU A 45 3.02 -3.52 0.20
N ALA A 46 2.00 -2.67 0.12
CA ALA A 46 0.62 -3.14 0.01
C ALA A 46 -0.21 -2.21 -0.88
N CYS A 47 -1.31 -2.75 -1.43
CA CYS A 47 -2.34 -1.97 -2.10
C CYS A 47 -3.15 -1.11 -1.12
N ASP A 48 -3.93 -0.18 -1.65
CA ASP A 48 -4.88 0.66 -0.93
C ASP A 48 -5.88 -0.14 -0.08
N GLY A 49 -6.24 -1.36 -0.48
CA GLY A 49 -7.09 -2.24 0.31
C GLY A 49 -6.61 -2.48 1.76
N LEU A 50 -5.29 -2.46 2.03
CA LEU A 50 -4.75 -2.49 3.39
C LEU A 50 -4.77 -1.09 4.04
N TRP A 51 -4.28 -0.09 3.31
CA TRP A 51 -4.07 1.27 3.84
C TRP A 51 -5.38 2.05 4.07
N ASP A 52 -6.49 1.61 3.46
CA ASP A 52 -7.82 2.15 3.70
C ASP A 52 -8.38 1.76 5.09
N VAL A 53 -7.89 0.66 5.66
CA VAL A 53 -8.36 0.11 6.95
C VAL A 53 -7.27 0.09 8.03
N CYS A 54 -6.01 0.33 7.66
CA CYS A 54 -4.87 0.30 8.57
C CYS A 54 -3.93 1.49 8.31
N SER A 55 -3.56 2.21 9.37
CA SER A 55 -2.55 3.29 9.26
C SER A 55 -1.13 2.74 9.20
N ASP A 56 -0.21 3.48 8.59
CA ASP A 56 1.22 3.11 8.46
C ASP A 56 1.83 2.61 9.79
N GLN A 57 1.63 3.34 10.88
CA GLN A 57 2.19 2.97 12.19
C GLN A 57 1.52 1.73 12.79
N ALA A 58 0.20 1.58 12.60
CA ALA A 58 -0.52 0.40 13.08
C ALA A 58 -0.05 -0.87 12.36
N ALA A 59 0.20 -0.80 11.04
CA ALA A 59 0.76 -1.90 10.28
C ALA A 59 2.15 -2.29 10.80
N VAL A 60 3.01 -1.30 11.07
CA VAL A 60 4.33 -1.52 11.66
C VAL A 60 4.21 -2.19 13.04
N ASP A 61 3.35 -1.68 13.91
CA ASP A 61 3.20 -2.19 15.27
C ASP A 61 2.66 -3.63 15.31
N LEU A 62 1.78 -4.00 14.35
CA LEU A 62 1.24 -5.35 14.21
C LEU A 62 2.34 -6.38 13.90
N ILE A 63 3.25 -6.07 12.99
CA ILE A 63 4.24 -7.05 12.50
C ILE A 63 5.64 -6.88 13.08
N ARG A 64 5.84 -5.91 13.98
CA ARG A 64 7.17 -5.54 14.50
C ARG A 64 7.91 -6.70 15.16
N GLU A 65 7.17 -7.49 15.93
CA GLU A 65 7.71 -8.61 16.72
C GLU A 65 7.64 -9.95 15.97
N VAL A 66 6.95 -9.98 14.82
CA VAL A 66 6.93 -11.14 13.94
C VAL A 66 8.28 -11.22 13.24
N THR A 67 8.91 -12.40 13.19
CA THR A 67 10.21 -12.58 12.52
C THR A 67 10.04 -13.09 11.10
N ASP A 68 9.08 -13.99 10.88
CA ASP A 68 8.82 -14.56 9.57
C ASP A 68 8.09 -13.54 8.66
N PRO A 69 8.62 -13.21 7.48
CA PRO A 69 7.98 -12.25 6.57
C PRO A 69 6.65 -12.75 6.02
N GLN A 70 6.48 -14.06 5.83
CA GLN A 70 5.22 -14.61 5.33
C GLN A 70 4.13 -14.48 6.38
N GLN A 71 4.40 -14.91 7.63
CA GLN A 71 3.48 -14.71 8.74
C GLN A 71 3.13 -13.23 8.93
N ALA A 72 4.11 -12.33 8.84
CA ALA A 72 3.85 -10.89 8.94
C ALA A 72 2.88 -10.39 7.85
N ALA A 73 3.01 -10.88 6.62
CA ALA A 73 2.09 -10.54 5.54
C ALA A 73 0.69 -11.12 5.78
N GLU A 74 0.61 -12.35 6.30
CA GLU A 74 -0.64 -13.01 6.66
C GLU A 74 -1.37 -12.27 7.80
N ASP A 75 -0.66 -11.84 8.85
CA ASP A 75 -1.22 -11.08 9.97
C ASP A 75 -1.82 -9.73 9.51
N LEU A 76 -1.16 -9.04 8.58
CA LEU A 76 -1.70 -7.81 7.99
C LEU A 76 -2.93 -8.08 7.10
N LEU A 77 -2.94 -9.21 6.41
CA LEU A 77 -4.06 -9.62 5.58
C LEU A 77 -5.28 -9.98 6.44
N GLU A 78 -5.08 -10.72 7.52
CA GLU A 78 -6.12 -11.02 8.50
C GLU A 78 -6.67 -9.74 9.12
N HIS A 79 -5.80 -8.82 9.55
CA HIS A 79 -6.22 -7.53 10.06
C HIS A 79 -7.09 -6.75 9.06
N ALA A 80 -6.73 -6.74 7.77
CA ALA A 80 -7.52 -6.06 6.75
C ALA A 80 -8.89 -6.73 6.51
N LEU A 81 -8.95 -8.06 6.57
CA LEU A 81 -10.20 -8.82 6.45
C LEU A 81 -11.13 -8.60 7.65
N GLU A 82 -10.57 -8.59 8.87
CA GLU A 82 -11.33 -8.32 10.11
C GLU A 82 -11.90 -6.90 10.16
N ASN A 83 -11.20 -5.94 9.56
CA ASN A 83 -11.67 -4.56 9.43
C ASN A 83 -12.56 -4.33 8.19
N PHE A 84 -13.09 -5.40 7.61
CA PHE A 84 -14.07 -5.38 6.52
C PHE A 84 -13.56 -4.68 5.25
N SER A 85 -12.29 -4.85 4.89
CA SER A 85 -11.80 -4.42 3.58
C SER A 85 -12.58 -5.12 2.48
N THR A 86 -13.18 -4.34 1.57
CA THR A 86 -14.00 -4.85 0.46
C THR A 86 -13.24 -4.91 -0.86
N ASP A 87 -11.95 -4.59 -0.84
CA ASP A 87 -11.11 -4.50 -2.03
C ASP A 87 -10.15 -5.69 -2.17
N ASN A 88 -9.43 -5.78 -3.29
CA ASN A 88 -8.37 -6.75 -3.49
C ASN A 88 -7.22 -6.46 -2.52
N LEU A 89 -6.84 -7.47 -1.73
CA LEU A 89 -5.72 -7.38 -0.79
C LEU A 89 -4.47 -8.00 -1.41
N SER A 90 -3.38 -7.24 -1.43
CA SER A 90 -2.05 -7.68 -1.87
C SER A 90 -1.02 -7.02 -0.99
N ILE A 91 -0.23 -7.83 -0.28
CA ILE A 91 0.72 -7.40 0.74
C ILE A 91 2.04 -8.15 0.51
N LEU A 92 3.15 -7.43 0.56
CA LEU A 92 4.51 -7.94 0.48
C LEU A 92 5.31 -7.36 1.64
N VAL A 93 5.86 -8.24 2.47
CA VAL A 93 6.76 -7.87 3.56
C VAL A 93 8.16 -8.35 3.20
N VAL A 94 9.13 -7.44 3.23
CA VAL A 94 10.55 -7.72 2.95
C VAL A 94 11.36 -7.46 4.22
N ARG A 95 12.11 -8.45 4.69
CA ARG A 95 13.07 -8.26 5.78
C ARG A 95 14.35 -7.63 5.22
N LEU A 96 14.85 -6.61 5.91
CA LEU A 96 16.06 -5.87 5.50
C LEU A 96 17.32 -6.35 6.25
N LYS A 97 17.18 -7.39 7.09
CA LYS A 97 18.27 -8.10 7.77
C LYS A 97 18.25 -9.58 7.42
#